data_AF-A0A2V9TYP5-F1
#
_entry.id   AF-A0A2V9TYP5-F1
#
_cell.length_a   1.000
_cell.length_b   1.000
_cell.length_c   1.000
_cell.angle_alpha   90.00
_cell.angle_beta   90.00
_cell.angle_gamma   90.00
#
_symmetry.space_group_name_H-M   'P 1'
#
loop_
_entity.id
_entity.type
_entity.pdbx_description
1 polymer ?
#
loop_
_entity_poly.entity_id
_entity_poly.type
_entity_poly.pdbx_seq_one_letter_code
_entity_poly.pdbx_strand_id
1 'polypeptide(L)'
;MATTTLPEAEVQPVSKSATKYVYFFGGSKADGNGKMKDELGGKGAGLAEMTNAGLPVPPGFTIQTEACREYMRLGHVSEEVDRQMEEALAHLEKLQGQKLGSGENPLLVSVRSGAKFSMPGMMDTILNLGLNDESVEALARRSNNPRFAADSYRRLIQMFGNVVLEIPKSAFDEVFDAKKKKKKAKLDTDLDAKALKEVIEEYKKVVKKHAKREFPQDPHEQLVMARDAVFRSWQNERAKHYRRINNIDDMLGTAVNVQAMVFGNLGETSGTGVGFTRNPATGVKEFYGEFLMNAQGEDVVAGIRTPVHISELRKIMPQVYDQLREITTRLEKHYRDMQDFEFTIQEGKLYMLQTRNGKRTGLAAVKVALQMVEEGLITKEEAIFRVEPNQLYDFLVPRLDEKSGKVEVLATGLPASPGAAVGQIVFTADEAVKKAGHDRKNPVILVRAETTPEDIHGMEVAIGILTSRGGMTSHAAVVTRGMGKCCVAGAGDIHVDEKKREMHVKGQVFKEGDWLSFDGTTGRVIKGELGTLPPKADDPELLQLMGWAEPFRKLRVRANADIPRD
;
A
#
# COMPACT_ATOMS: atom_id res chain seq x y z
N MET A 1 13.72 -63.66 26.19
CA MET A 1 12.50 -63.05 26.75
C MET A 1 12.88 -61.73 27.39
N ALA A 2 12.20 -60.65 27.00
CA ALA A 2 11.90 -59.43 27.77
C ALA A 2 11.84 -58.24 26.80
N THR A 3 10.77 -58.19 26.02
CA THR A 3 10.28 -56.99 25.35
C THR A 3 9.70 -56.07 26.42
N THR A 4 10.28 -54.88 26.60
CA THR A 4 9.71 -53.83 27.46
C THR A 4 8.93 -52.89 26.56
N THR A 5 7.62 -53.09 26.49
CA THR A 5 6.68 -52.18 25.83
C THR A 5 6.50 -50.93 26.69
N LEU A 6 6.78 -49.76 26.12
CA LEU A 6 6.42 -48.47 26.70
C LEU A 6 4.89 -48.34 26.75
N PRO A 7 4.30 -47.71 27.78
CA PRO A 7 2.85 -47.55 27.85
C PRO A 7 2.38 -46.61 26.74
N GLU A 8 1.33 -47.02 26.01
CA GLU A 8 0.58 -46.11 25.15
C GLU A 8 0.05 -44.96 26.01
N ALA A 9 0.53 -43.75 25.72
CA ALA A 9 -0.05 -42.55 26.30
C ALA A 9 -1.49 -42.43 25.76
N GLU A 10 -2.47 -42.59 26.64
CA GLU A 10 -3.87 -42.26 26.36
C GLU A 10 -3.93 -40.81 25.86
N VAL A 11 -4.16 -40.65 24.55
CA VAL A 11 -4.48 -39.37 23.95
C VAL A 11 -5.87 -38.99 24.45
N GLN A 12 -5.93 -38.15 25.48
CA GLN A 12 -7.20 -37.54 25.87
C GLN A 12 -7.76 -36.77 24.67
N PRO A 13 -9.03 -36.96 24.29
CA PRO A 13 -9.64 -36.19 23.22
C PRO A 13 -9.70 -34.73 23.67
N VAL A 14 -8.86 -33.89 23.07
CA VAL A 14 -8.98 -32.44 23.19
C VAL A 14 -10.38 -32.09 22.70
N SER A 15 -11.25 -31.63 23.61
CA SER A 15 -12.55 -31.08 23.22
C SER A 15 -12.28 -29.94 22.24
N LYS A 16 -12.53 -30.15 20.95
CA LYS A 16 -12.43 -29.08 19.95
C LYS A 16 -13.47 -28.02 20.33
N SER A 17 -13.04 -26.95 20.99
CA SER A 17 -13.82 -25.72 21.00
C SER A 17 -14.10 -25.35 19.55
N ALA A 18 -15.36 -25.15 19.17
CA ALA A 18 -15.72 -24.76 17.82
C ALA A 18 -14.92 -23.52 17.41
N THR A 19 -14.07 -23.65 16.39
CA THR A 19 -13.24 -22.54 15.90
C THR A 19 -14.15 -21.45 15.34
N LYS A 20 -14.10 -20.24 15.91
CA LYS A 20 -14.80 -19.08 15.34
C LYS A 20 -14.00 -18.55 14.15
N TYR A 21 -14.51 -18.72 12.94
CA TYR A 21 -13.89 -18.30 11.68
C TYR A 21 -14.31 -16.90 11.23
N VAL A 22 -15.53 -16.47 11.55
CA VAL A 22 -16.09 -15.21 11.05
C VAL A 22 -16.39 -14.25 12.20
N TYR A 23 -15.93 -13.00 12.05
CA TYR A 23 -16.05 -11.94 13.05
C TYR A 23 -16.81 -10.76 12.46
N PHE A 24 -17.98 -10.45 13.01
CA PHE A 24 -18.81 -9.36 12.53
C PHE A 24 -18.33 -7.99 13.05
N PHE A 25 -18.54 -6.93 12.27
CA PHE A 25 -18.39 -5.54 12.69
C PHE A 25 -19.54 -4.69 12.12
N GLY A 26 -20.29 -3.99 12.96
CA GLY A 26 -21.39 -3.16 12.51
C GLY A 26 -22.37 -2.81 13.63
N GLY A 27 -23.22 -1.81 13.43
CA GLY A 27 -24.25 -1.47 14.42
C GLY A 27 -23.67 -1.00 15.76
N SER A 28 -22.52 -0.31 15.74
CA SER A 28 -21.79 0.20 16.91
C SER A 28 -21.03 -0.83 17.75
N LYS A 29 -20.95 -2.10 17.32
CA LYS A 29 -20.18 -3.14 18.00
C LYS A 29 -19.47 -4.06 17.00
N ALA A 30 -18.31 -4.57 17.37
CA ALA A 30 -17.60 -5.61 16.64
C ALA A 30 -17.28 -6.80 17.54
N ASP A 31 -17.22 -7.98 16.94
CA ASP A 31 -16.79 -9.22 17.60
C ASP A 31 -15.28 -9.22 17.89
N GLY A 32 -14.51 -8.54 17.04
CA GLY A 32 -13.06 -8.39 17.14
C GLY A 32 -12.62 -7.06 17.75
N ASN A 33 -11.31 -6.83 17.75
CA ASN A 33 -10.70 -5.54 18.15
C ASN A 33 -9.32 -5.35 17.50
N GLY A 34 -8.71 -4.17 17.71
CA GLY A 34 -7.45 -3.77 17.10
C GLY A 34 -6.22 -4.60 17.49
N LYS A 35 -6.31 -5.46 18.53
CA LYS A 35 -5.22 -6.35 18.95
C LYS A 35 -5.21 -7.68 18.20
N MET A 36 -6.33 -8.06 17.57
CA MET A 36 -6.49 -9.35 16.87
C MET A 36 -5.93 -9.32 15.45
N LYS A 37 -4.72 -8.76 15.26
CA LYS A 37 -4.09 -8.63 13.94
C LYS A 37 -3.63 -9.98 13.38
N ASP A 38 -3.37 -10.95 14.24
CA ASP A 38 -2.98 -12.30 13.85
C ASP A 38 -4.16 -13.07 13.24
N GLU A 39 -5.36 -12.89 13.78
CA GLU A 39 -6.58 -13.56 13.36
C GLU A 39 -7.27 -12.78 12.22
N LEU A 40 -7.46 -11.47 12.38
CA LEU A 40 -8.28 -10.65 11.49
C LEU A 40 -7.48 -9.92 10.41
N GLY A 41 -6.14 -10.03 10.46
CA GLY A 41 -5.24 -9.16 9.72
C GLY A 41 -5.31 -7.71 10.20
N GLY A 42 -4.42 -6.87 9.65
CA GLY A 42 -4.36 -5.46 10.02
C GLY A 42 -5.63 -4.68 9.66
N LYS A 43 -6.26 -5.01 8.53
CA LYS A 43 -7.49 -4.34 8.06
C LYS A 43 -8.72 -4.75 8.86
N GLY A 44 -8.94 -6.05 9.09
CA GLY A 44 -10.08 -6.53 9.86
C GLY A 44 -10.03 -6.07 11.32
N ALA A 45 -8.85 -6.15 11.94
CA ALA A 45 -8.63 -5.61 13.29
C ALA A 45 -8.89 -4.09 13.34
N GLY A 46 -8.47 -3.33 12.31
CA GLY A 46 -8.74 -1.90 12.19
C GLY A 46 -10.23 -1.58 12.05
N LEU A 47 -10.96 -2.31 11.20
CA LEU A 47 -12.41 -2.17 11.03
C LEU A 47 -13.18 -2.45 12.32
N ALA A 48 -12.81 -3.51 13.03
CA ALA A 48 -13.39 -3.84 14.33
C ALA A 48 -13.12 -2.75 15.37
N GLU A 49 -11.88 -2.25 15.44
CA GLU A 49 -11.50 -1.18 16.37
C GLU A 49 -12.24 0.13 16.08
N MET A 50 -12.30 0.56 14.83
CA MET A 50 -13.06 1.75 14.43
C MET A 50 -14.55 1.62 14.78
N THR A 51 -15.13 0.43 14.59
CA THR A 51 -16.53 0.16 14.93
C THR A 51 -16.75 0.25 16.44
N ASN A 52 -15.89 -0.37 17.24
CA ASN A 52 -15.94 -0.30 18.70
C ASN A 52 -15.67 1.12 19.25
N ALA A 53 -14.90 1.93 18.51
CA ALA A 53 -14.67 3.34 18.80
C ALA A 53 -15.87 4.24 18.40
N GLY A 54 -16.96 3.67 17.88
CA GLY A 54 -18.17 4.40 17.51
C GLY A 54 -18.02 5.27 16.27
N LEU A 55 -17.15 4.88 15.33
CA LEU A 55 -16.98 5.56 14.05
C LEU A 55 -18.01 5.06 13.02
N PRO A 56 -18.38 5.87 12.01
CA PRO A 56 -19.35 5.48 11.00
C PRO A 56 -18.72 4.52 9.98
N VAL A 57 -18.45 3.28 10.40
CA VAL A 57 -17.90 2.22 9.55
C VAL A 57 -19.05 1.50 8.84
N PRO A 58 -19.00 1.30 7.51
CA PRO A 58 -19.95 0.43 6.84
C PRO A 58 -19.87 -0.99 7.41
N PRO A 59 -20.99 -1.61 7.77
CA PRO A 59 -20.97 -2.90 8.45
C PRO A 59 -20.51 -4.02 7.52
N GLY A 60 -20.04 -5.09 8.12
CA GLY A 60 -19.47 -6.23 7.42
C GLY A 60 -18.96 -7.30 8.38
N PHE A 61 -18.12 -8.18 7.87
CA PHE A 61 -17.48 -9.23 8.64
C PHE A 61 -16.10 -9.59 8.06
N THR A 62 -15.25 -10.14 8.92
CA THR A 62 -13.92 -10.64 8.56
C THR A 62 -13.89 -12.15 8.73
N ILE A 63 -13.47 -12.85 7.66
CA ILE A 63 -13.13 -14.27 7.68
C ILE A 63 -11.64 -14.36 8.04
N GLN A 64 -11.32 -15.00 9.18
CA GLN A 64 -9.99 -14.98 9.78
C GLN A 64 -8.92 -15.73 8.98
N THR A 65 -7.66 -15.52 9.35
CA THR A 65 -6.47 -16.14 8.73
C THR A 65 -6.45 -17.67 8.81
N GLU A 66 -7.07 -18.29 9.83
CA GLU A 66 -7.16 -19.76 9.92
C GLU A 66 -7.94 -20.37 8.74
N ALA A 67 -8.99 -19.70 8.26
CA ALA A 67 -9.72 -20.17 7.07
C ALA A 67 -8.82 -20.18 5.83
N CYS A 68 -7.92 -19.20 5.70
CA CYS A 68 -6.92 -19.18 4.63
C CYS A 68 -5.91 -20.32 4.78
N ARG A 69 -5.44 -20.59 6.00
CA ARG A 69 -4.52 -21.71 6.27
C ARG A 69 -5.18 -23.06 5.98
N GLU A 70 -6.46 -23.20 6.31
CA GLU A 70 -7.27 -24.36 5.95
C GLU A 70 -7.40 -24.53 4.44
N TYR A 71 -7.78 -23.48 3.72
CA TYR A 71 -7.83 -23.46 2.26
C TYR A 71 -6.50 -23.82 1.62
N MET A 72 -5.38 -23.31 2.14
CA MET A 72 -4.04 -23.65 1.66
C MET A 72 -3.68 -25.13 1.85
N ARG A 73 -4.16 -25.77 2.92
CA ARG A 73 -3.91 -27.19 3.19
C ARG A 73 -4.78 -28.12 2.36
N LEU A 74 -6.05 -27.74 2.14
CA LEU A 74 -7.07 -28.64 1.59
C LEU A 74 -7.52 -28.28 0.17
N GLY A 75 -7.20 -27.08 -0.32
CA GLY A 75 -7.71 -26.52 -1.58
C GLY A 75 -9.16 -26.02 -1.53
N HIS A 76 -9.82 -26.18 -0.38
CA HIS A 76 -11.19 -25.74 -0.08
C HIS A 76 -11.30 -25.43 1.42
N VAL A 77 -12.37 -24.75 1.83
CA VAL A 77 -12.69 -24.54 3.25
C VAL A 77 -13.71 -25.58 3.72
N SER A 78 -13.79 -25.81 5.03
CA SER A 78 -14.83 -26.65 5.64
C SER A 78 -16.21 -26.01 5.59
N GLU A 79 -17.24 -26.86 5.67
CA GLU A 79 -18.64 -26.45 5.78
C GLU A 79 -18.89 -25.48 6.95
N GLU A 80 -18.08 -25.55 8.00
CA GLU A 80 -18.18 -24.64 9.14
C GLU A 80 -17.78 -23.20 8.79
N VAL A 81 -16.80 -23.02 7.90
CA VAL A 81 -16.43 -21.68 7.39
C VAL A 81 -17.56 -21.12 6.52
N ASP A 82 -18.15 -21.95 5.64
CA ASP A 82 -19.29 -21.57 4.81
C ASP A 82 -20.50 -21.19 5.67
N ARG A 83 -20.87 -22.03 6.64
CA ARG A 83 -21.98 -21.79 7.58
C ARG A 83 -21.83 -20.47 8.33
N GLN A 84 -20.65 -20.20 8.92
CA GLN A 84 -20.42 -18.94 9.65
C GLN A 84 -20.42 -17.71 8.72
N MET A 85 -19.98 -17.87 7.46
CA MET A 85 -20.04 -16.80 6.46
C MET A 85 -21.49 -16.48 6.09
N GLU A 86 -22.33 -17.50 5.87
CA GLU A 86 -23.76 -17.36 5.60
C GLU A 86 -24.50 -16.69 6.76
N GLU A 87 -24.22 -17.09 8.01
CA GLU A 87 -24.79 -16.46 9.21
C GLU A 87 -24.40 -14.98 9.31
N ALA A 88 -23.15 -14.64 9.03
CA ALA A 88 -22.68 -13.26 9.04
C ALA A 88 -23.29 -12.43 7.91
N LEU A 89 -23.48 -13.02 6.72
CA LEU A 89 -24.19 -12.38 5.61
C LEU A 89 -25.66 -12.12 5.96
N ALA A 90 -26.37 -13.11 6.50
CA ALA A 90 -27.76 -12.95 6.92
C ALA A 90 -27.91 -11.87 8.00
N HIS A 91 -26.94 -11.77 8.93
CA HIS A 91 -26.90 -10.70 9.91
C HIS A 91 -26.67 -9.33 9.25
N LEU A 92 -25.75 -9.23 8.29
CA LEU A 92 -25.50 -8.01 7.52
C LEU A 92 -26.74 -7.53 6.77
N GLU A 93 -27.41 -8.45 6.07
CA GLU A 93 -28.66 -8.19 5.35
C GLU A 93 -29.75 -7.66 6.27
N LYS A 94 -29.94 -8.29 7.44
CA LYS A 94 -30.90 -7.84 8.44
C LYS A 94 -30.58 -6.45 8.96
N LEU A 95 -29.30 -6.16 9.22
CA LEU A 95 -28.84 -4.86 9.71
C LEU A 95 -29.04 -3.74 8.68
N GLN A 96 -28.84 -4.05 7.39
CA GLN A 96 -29.03 -3.08 6.31
C GLN A 96 -30.48 -2.98 5.81
N GLY A 97 -31.33 -3.97 6.12
CA GLY A 97 -32.67 -4.07 5.51
C GLY A 97 -32.59 -4.31 4.00
N GLN A 98 -31.55 -5.00 3.54
CA GLN A 98 -31.24 -5.26 2.14
C GLN A 98 -30.92 -6.75 1.95
N LYS A 99 -30.98 -7.24 0.71
CA LYS A 99 -30.60 -8.61 0.34
C LYS A 99 -29.48 -8.60 -0.70
N LEU A 100 -28.51 -9.51 -0.58
CA LEU A 100 -27.35 -9.55 -1.45
C LEU A 100 -27.80 -9.69 -2.91
N GLY A 101 -27.47 -8.68 -3.72
CA GLY A 101 -27.78 -8.61 -5.14
C GLY A 101 -29.25 -8.80 -5.54
N SER A 102 -30.21 -8.51 -4.65
CA SER A 102 -31.64 -8.72 -4.93
C SER A 102 -32.55 -7.64 -4.31
N GLY A 103 -33.76 -7.52 -4.85
CA GLY A 103 -34.75 -6.52 -4.44
C GLY A 103 -34.58 -5.14 -5.10
N GLU A 104 -35.46 -4.19 -4.74
CA GLU A 104 -35.41 -2.81 -5.25
C GLU A 104 -34.20 -2.02 -4.73
N ASN A 105 -33.66 -2.46 -3.60
CA ASN A 105 -32.50 -1.87 -2.94
C ASN A 105 -31.47 -2.97 -2.62
N PRO A 106 -30.72 -3.46 -3.61
CA PRO A 106 -29.81 -4.57 -3.42
C PRO A 106 -28.65 -4.22 -2.47
N LEU A 107 -28.31 -5.16 -1.59
CA LEU A 107 -27.06 -5.11 -0.86
C LEU A 107 -25.93 -5.44 -1.83
N LEU A 108 -24.93 -4.57 -1.88
CA LEU A 108 -23.69 -4.79 -2.59
C LEU A 108 -22.56 -4.78 -1.58
N VAL A 109 -21.54 -5.61 -1.79
CA VAL A 109 -20.40 -5.72 -0.88
C VAL A 109 -19.07 -5.53 -1.59
N SER A 110 -18.07 -5.11 -0.85
CA SER A 110 -16.66 -5.22 -1.24
C SER A 110 -16.04 -6.43 -0.56
N VAL A 111 -15.13 -7.10 -1.26
CA VAL A 111 -14.32 -8.19 -0.74
C VAL A 111 -12.86 -7.76 -0.80
N ARG A 112 -12.26 -7.55 0.37
CA ARG A 112 -10.92 -6.97 0.54
C ARG A 112 -10.03 -7.92 1.34
N SER A 113 -8.89 -8.27 0.77
CA SER A 113 -7.82 -8.95 1.48
C SER A 113 -7.26 -8.11 2.64
N GLY A 114 -6.74 -8.80 3.67
CA GLY A 114 -6.11 -8.19 4.84
C GLY A 114 -5.20 -9.17 5.57
N ALA A 115 -3.90 -9.09 5.34
CA ALA A 115 -2.90 -9.84 6.09
C ALA A 115 -2.51 -9.10 7.39
N LYS A 116 -1.79 -9.78 8.30
CA LYS A 116 -1.26 -9.17 9.53
C LYS A 116 -0.43 -7.92 9.23
N PHE A 117 0.49 -8.05 8.27
CA PHE A 117 1.33 -6.96 7.80
C PHE A 117 0.76 -6.33 6.52
N SER A 118 0.96 -5.02 6.36
CA SER A 118 0.48 -4.32 5.17
C SER A 118 1.29 -4.72 3.94
N MET A 119 0.60 -5.14 2.88
CA MET A 119 1.18 -5.51 1.59
C MET A 119 0.54 -4.67 0.46
N PRO A 120 0.86 -3.37 0.34
CA PRO A 120 0.22 -2.47 -0.62
C PRO A 120 0.41 -2.94 -2.06
N GLY A 121 -0.67 -2.95 -2.84
CA GLY A 121 -0.64 -3.35 -4.26
C GLY A 121 -0.40 -4.83 -4.53
N MET A 122 -0.27 -5.67 -3.50
CA MET A 122 0.06 -7.10 -3.64
C MET A 122 -1.17 -8.01 -3.67
N MET A 123 -2.26 -7.57 -3.04
CA MET A 123 -3.47 -8.37 -2.90
C MET A 123 -4.67 -7.66 -3.50
N ASP A 124 -5.59 -8.44 -4.02
CA ASP A 124 -6.70 -7.93 -4.83
C ASP A 124 -7.86 -7.44 -3.96
N THR A 125 -8.70 -6.60 -4.55
CA THR A 125 -9.95 -6.08 -3.99
C THR A 125 -11.01 -6.17 -5.07
N ILE A 126 -12.20 -6.63 -4.70
CA ILE A 126 -13.37 -6.69 -5.57
C ILE A 126 -14.42 -5.77 -4.98
N LEU A 127 -14.88 -4.78 -5.75
CA LEU A 127 -15.95 -3.87 -5.36
C LEU A 127 -17.24 -4.22 -6.11
N ASN A 128 -18.37 -3.71 -5.60
CA ASN A 128 -19.70 -3.84 -6.20
C ASN A 128 -20.20 -5.31 -6.33
N LEU A 129 -19.67 -6.24 -5.54
CA LEU A 129 -20.08 -7.64 -5.57
C LEU A 129 -21.56 -7.77 -5.19
N GLY A 130 -22.28 -8.57 -5.95
CA GLY A 130 -23.74 -8.69 -5.92
C GLY A 130 -24.44 -8.02 -7.10
N LEU A 131 -23.70 -7.31 -7.96
CA LEU A 131 -24.27 -6.86 -9.23
C LEU A 131 -24.45 -8.04 -10.20
N ASN A 132 -25.64 -8.09 -10.78
CA ASN A 132 -26.07 -8.99 -11.83
C ASN A 132 -27.05 -8.25 -12.75
N ASP A 133 -27.59 -8.93 -13.75
CA ASP A 133 -28.46 -8.32 -14.76
C ASP A 133 -29.76 -7.72 -14.17
N GLU A 134 -30.23 -8.22 -13.03
CA GLU A 134 -31.43 -7.70 -12.35
C GLU A 134 -31.09 -6.57 -11.39
N SER A 135 -30.07 -6.76 -10.55
CA SER A 135 -29.69 -5.84 -9.49
C SER A 135 -29.04 -4.56 -10.03
N VAL A 136 -28.42 -4.60 -11.21
CA VAL A 136 -27.94 -3.40 -11.90
C VAL A 136 -29.10 -2.49 -12.32
N GLU A 137 -30.22 -3.06 -12.77
CA GLU A 137 -31.40 -2.27 -13.15
C GLU A 137 -32.10 -1.71 -11.89
N ALA A 138 -32.13 -2.45 -10.78
CA ALA A 138 -32.59 -1.94 -9.50
C ALA A 138 -31.73 -0.77 -9.00
N LEU A 139 -30.40 -0.91 -9.07
CA LEU A 139 -29.45 0.14 -8.72
C LEU A 139 -29.62 1.38 -9.61
N ALA A 140 -29.85 1.20 -10.91
CA ALA A 140 -30.09 2.28 -11.86
C ALA A 140 -31.35 3.08 -11.50
N ARG A 141 -32.45 2.40 -11.15
CA ARG A 141 -33.70 3.05 -10.72
C ARG A 141 -33.52 3.79 -9.41
N ARG A 142 -32.93 3.15 -8.40
CA ARG A 142 -32.74 3.75 -7.06
C ARG A 142 -31.86 5.00 -7.10
N SER A 143 -30.74 4.94 -7.84
CA SER A 143 -29.80 6.06 -7.93
C SER A 143 -30.25 7.17 -8.88
N ASN A 144 -31.34 6.95 -9.63
CA ASN A 144 -31.72 7.78 -10.79
C ASN A 144 -30.53 8.06 -11.73
N ASN A 145 -29.60 7.10 -11.82
CA ASN A 145 -28.34 7.25 -12.52
C ASN A 145 -27.97 5.94 -13.23
N PRO A 146 -28.59 5.65 -14.38
CA PRO A 146 -28.35 4.41 -15.12
C PRO A 146 -26.90 4.28 -15.61
N ARG A 147 -26.21 5.41 -15.81
CA ARG A 147 -24.78 5.43 -16.16
C ARG A 147 -23.95 4.89 -15.00
N PHE A 148 -24.19 5.36 -13.78
CA PHE A 148 -23.49 4.89 -12.57
C PHE A 148 -23.68 3.39 -12.35
N ALA A 149 -24.90 2.88 -12.47
CA ALA A 149 -25.17 1.46 -12.29
C ALA A 149 -24.45 0.60 -13.33
N ALA A 150 -24.53 0.98 -14.61
CA ALA A 150 -23.81 0.29 -15.68
C ALA A 150 -22.29 0.38 -15.51
N ASP A 151 -21.76 1.54 -15.09
CA ASP A 151 -20.34 1.72 -14.80
C ASP A 151 -19.86 0.84 -13.63
N SER A 152 -20.70 0.69 -12.60
CA SER A 152 -20.40 -0.16 -11.45
C SER A 152 -20.40 -1.63 -11.84
N TYR A 153 -21.32 -2.04 -12.72
CA TYR A 153 -21.44 -3.43 -13.17
C TYR A 153 -20.31 -3.83 -14.12
N ARG A 154 -19.95 -2.98 -15.11
CA ARG A 154 -18.79 -3.28 -15.97
C ARG A 154 -17.48 -3.38 -15.16
N ARG A 155 -17.32 -2.53 -14.13
CA ARG A 155 -16.17 -2.58 -13.22
C ARG A 155 -16.16 -3.88 -12.42
N LEU A 156 -17.31 -4.32 -11.88
CA LEU A 156 -17.40 -5.64 -11.23
C LEU A 156 -16.95 -6.75 -12.19
N ILE A 157 -17.49 -6.81 -13.41
CA ILE A 157 -17.16 -7.89 -14.36
C ILE A 157 -15.67 -7.89 -14.69
N GLN A 158 -15.06 -6.71 -14.90
CA GLN A 158 -13.62 -6.61 -15.14
C GLN A 158 -12.79 -7.04 -13.92
N MET A 159 -13.08 -6.51 -12.72
CA MET A 159 -12.35 -6.86 -11.50
C MET A 159 -12.51 -8.34 -11.15
N PHE A 160 -13.73 -8.85 -11.16
CA PHE A 160 -14.03 -10.26 -10.89
C PHE A 160 -13.40 -11.16 -11.96
N GLY A 161 -13.52 -10.80 -13.24
CA GLY A 161 -12.89 -11.51 -14.34
C GLY A 161 -11.37 -11.58 -14.19
N ASN A 162 -10.74 -10.49 -13.77
CA ASN A 162 -9.29 -10.45 -13.59
C ASN A 162 -8.81 -11.18 -12.33
N VAL A 163 -9.47 -10.95 -11.20
CA VAL A 163 -9.03 -11.42 -9.89
C VAL A 163 -9.49 -12.85 -9.63
N VAL A 164 -10.75 -13.16 -9.91
CA VAL A 164 -11.38 -14.43 -9.55
C VAL A 164 -11.23 -15.45 -10.67
N LEU A 165 -11.41 -15.01 -11.92
CA LEU A 165 -11.34 -15.87 -13.10
C LEU A 165 -9.99 -15.83 -13.82
N GLU A 166 -9.01 -15.09 -13.28
CA GLU A 166 -7.63 -14.98 -13.78
C GLU A 166 -7.52 -14.54 -15.26
N ILE A 167 -8.51 -13.78 -15.74
CA ILE A 167 -8.51 -13.25 -17.11
C ILE A 167 -7.57 -12.03 -17.17
N PRO A 168 -6.66 -11.92 -18.13
CA PRO A 168 -5.80 -10.75 -18.26
C PRO A 168 -6.63 -9.46 -18.39
N LYS A 169 -6.31 -8.44 -17.58
CA LYS A 169 -7.01 -7.14 -17.60
C LYS A 169 -7.04 -6.51 -18.99
N SER A 170 -5.98 -6.70 -19.78
CA SER A 170 -5.87 -6.20 -21.16
C SER A 170 -7.00 -6.66 -22.06
N ALA A 171 -7.56 -7.86 -21.85
CA ALA A 171 -8.68 -8.36 -22.64
C ALA A 171 -9.96 -7.50 -22.44
N PHE A 172 -10.14 -6.94 -21.26
CA PHE A 172 -11.25 -6.01 -20.96
C PHE A 172 -10.92 -4.58 -21.39
N ASP A 173 -9.67 -4.15 -21.23
CA ASP A 173 -9.24 -2.80 -21.64
C ASP A 173 -9.34 -2.64 -23.16
N GLU A 174 -8.97 -3.64 -23.95
CA GLU A 174 -9.11 -3.66 -25.41
C GLU A 174 -10.56 -3.42 -25.86
N VAL A 175 -11.52 -4.11 -25.22
CA VAL A 175 -12.95 -3.94 -25.51
C VAL A 175 -13.43 -2.53 -25.17
N PHE A 176 -13.01 -2.01 -24.02
CA PHE A 176 -13.42 -0.69 -23.55
C PHE A 176 -12.83 0.44 -24.41
N ASP A 177 -11.55 0.34 -24.75
CA ASP A 177 -10.86 1.30 -25.61
C ASP A 177 -11.39 1.28 -27.04
N ALA A 178 -11.73 0.10 -27.57
CA ALA A 178 -12.43 -0.01 -28.85
C ALA A 178 -13.78 0.72 -28.80
N LYS A 179 -14.50 0.61 -27.68
CA LYS A 179 -15.77 1.33 -27.50
C LYS A 179 -15.58 2.84 -27.45
N LYS A 180 -14.61 3.33 -26.67
CA LYS A 180 -14.27 4.75 -26.59
C LYS A 180 -13.92 5.32 -27.97
N LYS A 181 -13.07 4.62 -28.72
CA LYS A 181 -12.71 5.00 -30.10
C LYS A 181 -13.95 5.07 -31.00
N LYS A 182 -14.84 4.07 -30.95
CA LYS A 182 -16.09 4.08 -31.74
C LYS A 182 -17.01 5.25 -31.40
N LYS A 183 -17.03 5.68 -30.14
CA LYS A 183 -17.83 6.81 -29.65
C LYS A 183 -17.11 8.16 -29.69
N LYS A 184 -15.85 8.20 -30.15
CA LYS A 184 -14.97 9.40 -30.12
C LYS A 184 -14.85 10.03 -28.72
N ALA A 185 -14.98 9.21 -27.68
CA ALA A 185 -14.80 9.60 -26.28
C ALA A 185 -13.32 9.80 -25.97
N LYS A 186 -12.98 10.87 -25.25
CA LYS A 186 -11.59 11.12 -24.79
C LYS A 186 -11.40 10.57 -23.37
N LEU A 187 -12.43 10.70 -22.54
CA LEU A 187 -12.46 10.24 -21.16
C LEU A 187 -13.47 9.10 -20.99
N ASP A 188 -13.25 8.25 -19.99
CA ASP A 188 -14.16 7.16 -19.63
C ASP A 188 -15.54 7.69 -19.19
N THR A 189 -15.58 8.91 -18.68
CA THR A 189 -16.81 9.63 -18.29
C THR A 189 -17.67 10.04 -19.47
N ASP A 190 -17.11 10.10 -20.68
CA ASP A 190 -17.83 10.52 -21.89
C ASP A 190 -18.74 9.40 -22.43
N LEU A 191 -18.61 8.17 -21.93
CA LEU A 191 -19.48 7.06 -22.30
C LEU A 191 -20.82 7.13 -21.56
N ASP A 192 -21.90 7.23 -22.34
CA ASP A 192 -23.27 7.17 -21.85
C ASP A 192 -23.68 5.77 -21.35
N ALA A 193 -24.81 5.70 -20.64
CA ALA A 193 -25.32 4.43 -20.09
C ALA A 193 -25.56 3.36 -21.15
N LYS A 194 -25.97 3.74 -22.37
CA LYS A 194 -26.23 2.80 -23.47
C LYS A 194 -24.92 2.17 -23.95
N ALA A 195 -23.88 2.98 -24.13
CA ALA A 195 -22.56 2.51 -24.50
C ALA A 195 -21.98 1.57 -23.44
N LEU A 196 -22.18 1.86 -22.15
CA LEU A 196 -21.75 1.00 -21.05
C LEU A 196 -22.51 -0.33 -21.00
N LYS A 197 -23.83 -0.34 -21.27
CA LYS A 197 -24.59 -1.59 -21.44
C LYS A 197 -24.04 -2.44 -22.57
N GLU A 198 -23.69 -1.83 -23.71
CA GLU A 198 -23.05 -2.56 -24.81
C GLU A 198 -21.64 -3.08 -24.42
N VAL A 199 -20.90 -2.39 -23.55
CA VAL A 199 -19.61 -2.89 -23.00
C VAL A 199 -19.81 -4.10 -22.10
N ILE A 200 -20.82 -4.07 -21.23
CA ILE A 200 -21.14 -5.17 -20.31
C ILE A 200 -21.36 -6.49 -21.08
N GLU A 201 -22.13 -6.42 -22.17
CA GLU A 201 -22.37 -7.60 -23.01
C GLU A 201 -21.10 -8.13 -23.69
N GLU A 202 -20.21 -7.25 -24.15
CA GLU A 202 -18.90 -7.67 -24.67
C GLU A 202 -17.99 -8.22 -23.57
N TYR A 203 -18.04 -7.67 -22.35
CA TYR A 203 -17.29 -8.20 -21.21
C TYR A 203 -17.74 -9.60 -20.82
N LYS A 204 -19.05 -9.88 -20.81
CA LYS A 204 -19.56 -11.24 -20.61
C LYS A 204 -19.06 -12.21 -21.67
N LYS A 205 -18.94 -11.79 -22.94
CA LYS A 205 -18.32 -12.59 -24.01
C LYS A 205 -16.84 -12.84 -23.77
N VAL A 206 -16.09 -11.85 -23.27
CA VAL A 206 -14.69 -12.03 -22.85
C VAL A 206 -14.60 -13.10 -21.75
N VAL A 207 -15.47 -13.02 -20.74
CA VAL A 207 -15.55 -14.03 -19.67
C VAL A 207 -15.82 -15.42 -20.25
N LYS A 208 -16.84 -15.57 -21.09
CA LYS A 208 -17.16 -16.84 -21.76
C LYS A 208 -16.02 -17.39 -22.60
N LYS A 209 -15.33 -16.51 -23.35
CA LYS A 209 -14.22 -16.89 -24.22
C LYS A 209 -13.01 -17.41 -23.43
N HIS A 210 -12.62 -16.71 -22.37
CA HIS A 210 -11.40 -16.98 -21.60
C HIS A 210 -11.63 -18.02 -20.49
N ALA A 211 -12.64 -17.82 -19.65
CA ALA A 211 -12.92 -18.69 -18.50
C ALA A 211 -13.78 -19.92 -18.85
N LYS A 212 -14.28 -20.01 -20.11
CA LYS A 212 -15.16 -21.10 -20.59
C LYS A 212 -16.45 -21.27 -19.76
N ARG A 213 -16.87 -20.19 -19.10
CA ARG A 213 -18.09 -20.12 -18.29
C ARG A 213 -18.75 -18.76 -18.45
N GLU A 214 -20.04 -18.70 -18.16
CA GLU A 214 -20.75 -17.42 -18.05
C GLU A 214 -20.30 -16.67 -16.78
N PHE A 215 -20.48 -15.35 -16.79
CA PHE A 215 -20.32 -14.54 -15.59
C PHE A 215 -21.37 -14.96 -14.54
N PRO A 216 -20.97 -15.29 -13.30
CA PRO A 216 -21.90 -15.77 -12.28
C PRO A 216 -22.95 -14.70 -11.97
N GLN A 217 -24.22 -15.02 -12.20
CA GLN A 217 -25.34 -14.12 -11.92
C GLN A 217 -25.82 -14.25 -10.47
N ASP A 218 -25.54 -15.38 -9.81
CA ASP A 218 -25.84 -15.59 -8.39
C ASP A 218 -24.85 -14.80 -7.52
N PRO A 219 -25.33 -13.82 -6.72
CA PRO A 219 -24.50 -13.07 -5.80
C PRO A 219 -23.81 -13.92 -4.73
N HIS A 220 -24.42 -15.04 -4.32
CA HIS A 220 -23.83 -15.93 -3.34
C HIS A 220 -22.63 -16.69 -3.92
N GLU A 221 -22.79 -17.24 -5.13
CA GLU A 221 -21.69 -17.82 -5.90
C GLU A 221 -20.54 -16.80 -6.09
N GLN A 222 -20.86 -15.55 -6.44
CA GLN A 222 -19.85 -14.49 -6.55
C GLN A 222 -19.06 -14.32 -5.24
N LEU A 223 -19.73 -14.30 -4.09
CA LEU A 223 -19.10 -14.11 -2.78
C LEU A 223 -18.16 -15.26 -2.40
N VAL A 224 -18.62 -16.50 -2.58
CA VAL A 224 -17.81 -17.72 -2.35
C VAL A 224 -16.56 -17.71 -3.22
N MET A 225 -16.73 -17.47 -4.52
CA MET A 225 -15.61 -17.44 -5.46
C MET A 225 -14.62 -16.30 -5.15
N ALA A 226 -15.12 -15.14 -4.73
CA ALA A 226 -14.30 -14.00 -4.35
C ALA A 226 -13.47 -14.28 -3.08
N ARG A 227 -14.05 -14.92 -2.06
CA ARG A 227 -13.32 -15.38 -0.87
C ARG A 227 -12.17 -16.30 -1.25
N ASP A 228 -12.47 -17.32 -2.05
CA ASP A 228 -11.46 -18.32 -2.44
C ASP A 228 -10.36 -17.69 -3.30
N ALA A 229 -10.70 -16.73 -4.17
CA ALA A 229 -9.72 -15.97 -4.93
C ALA A 229 -8.79 -15.15 -4.03
N VAL A 230 -9.30 -14.54 -2.95
CA VAL A 230 -8.44 -13.85 -1.98
C VAL A 230 -7.50 -14.83 -1.29
N PHE A 231 -7.95 -16.01 -0.88
CA PHE A 231 -7.08 -17.04 -0.32
C PHE A 231 -6.02 -17.51 -1.31
N ARG A 232 -6.38 -17.76 -2.58
CA ARG A 232 -5.43 -18.08 -3.65
C ARG A 232 -4.41 -16.96 -3.86
N SER A 233 -4.82 -15.70 -3.77
CA SER A 233 -3.94 -14.54 -4.00
C SER A 233 -2.75 -14.50 -3.04
N TRP A 234 -2.85 -15.11 -1.85
CA TRP A 234 -1.74 -15.25 -0.92
C TRP A 234 -0.59 -16.09 -1.50
N GLN A 235 -0.88 -17.03 -2.39
CA GLN A 235 0.10 -17.91 -3.03
C GLN A 235 0.55 -17.42 -4.41
N ASN A 236 0.13 -16.24 -4.86
CA ASN A 236 0.59 -15.68 -6.12
C ASN A 236 2.08 -15.28 -6.05
N GLU A 237 2.78 -15.37 -7.17
CA GLU A 237 4.24 -15.15 -7.23
C GLU A 237 4.65 -13.75 -6.75
N ARG A 238 3.85 -12.71 -7.05
CA ARG A 238 4.08 -11.35 -6.54
C ARG A 238 4.02 -11.29 -5.00
N ALA A 239 3.08 -12.00 -4.38
CA ALA A 239 2.89 -12.01 -2.94
C ALA A 239 4.02 -12.80 -2.24
N LYS A 240 4.39 -13.98 -2.78
CA LYS A 240 5.54 -14.75 -2.32
C LYS A 240 6.83 -13.95 -2.39
N HIS A 241 7.08 -13.28 -3.51
CA HIS A 241 8.27 -12.45 -3.67
C HIS A 241 8.30 -11.30 -2.64
N TYR A 242 7.19 -10.57 -2.48
CA TYR A 242 7.07 -9.52 -1.48
C TYR A 242 7.34 -10.03 -0.06
N ARG A 243 6.84 -11.21 0.30
CA ARG A 243 7.06 -11.79 1.63
C ARG A 243 8.53 -12.15 1.87
N ARG A 244 9.21 -12.73 0.87
CA ARG A 244 10.65 -13.05 0.97
C ARG A 244 11.51 -11.80 1.21
N ILE A 245 11.26 -10.72 0.46
CA ILE A 245 12.05 -9.48 0.62
C ILE A 245 11.76 -8.75 1.93
N ASN A 246 10.59 -8.96 2.53
CA ASN A 246 10.17 -8.32 3.78
C ASN A 246 10.23 -9.27 5.00
N ASN A 247 10.80 -10.47 4.87
CA ASN A 247 10.88 -11.49 5.92
C ASN A 247 9.52 -11.80 6.58
N ILE A 248 8.46 -11.93 5.76
CA ILE A 248 7.11 -12.29 6.23
C ILE A 248 6.91 -13.79 6.04
N ASP A 249 6.47 -14.48 7.09
CA ASP A 249 6.21 -15.92 7.07
C ASP A 249 5.04 -16.28 6.13
N ASP A 250 5.26 -17.27 5.27
CA ASP A 250 4.28 -17.82 4.32
C ASP A 250 3.08 -18.47 5.03
N MET A 251 3.25 -18.94 6.27
CA MET A 251 2.23 -19.63 7.05
C MET A 251 1.22 -18.71 7.73
N LEU A 252 1.39 -17.38 7.69
CA LEU A 252 0.44 -16.45 8.31
C LEU A 252 -0.95 -16.52 7.66
N GLY A 253 -0.99 -16.59 6.32
CA GLY A 253 -2.23 -16.46 5.55
C GLY A 253 -2.76 -15.01 5.50
N THR A 254 -3.92 -14.83 4.85
CA THR A 254 -4.63 -13.55 4.79
C THR A 254 -6.07 -13.70 5.29
N ALA A 255 -6.61 -12.67 5.92
CA ALA A 255 -8.04 -12.57 6.19
C ALA A 255 -8.80 -12.02 4.97
N VAL A 256 -10.11 -12.25 4.93
CA VAL A 256 -11.04 -11.71 3.93
C VAL A 256 -12.03 -10.79 4.63
N ASN A 257 -12.10 -9.53 4.22
CA ASN A 257 -13.04 -8.56 4.76
C ASN A 257 -14.17 -8.36 3.76
N VAL A 258 -15.39 -8.71 4.15
CA VAL A 258 -16.61 -8.50 3.39
C VAL A 258 -17.33 -7.32 4.01
N GLN A 259 -17.55 -6.25 3.25
CA GLN A 259 -18.07 -4.98 3.79
C GLN A 259 -19.13 -4.40 2.87
N ALA A 260 -20.24 -3.91 3.43
CA ALA A 260 -21.29 -3.24 2.67
C ALA A 260 -20.71 -2.06 1.86
N MET A 261 -21.11 -1.96 0.59
CA MET A 261 -20.68 -0.90 -0.30
C MET A 261 -21.25 0.45 0.12
N VAL A 262 -20.40 1.45 -0.01
CA VAL A 262 -20.78 2.86 0.05
C VAL A 262 -20.24 3.53 -1.20
N PHE A 263 -21.05 4.36 -1.84
CA PHE A 263 -20.82 4.91 -3.17
C PHE A 263 -20.51 6.40 -3.12
N GLY A 264 -19.26 6.75 -3.39
CA GLY A 264 -18.81 8.14 -3.57
C GLY A 264 -19.22 8.75 -4.91
N ASN A 265 -19.86 7.98 -5.79
CA ASN A 265 -20.18 8.31 -7.19
C ASN A 265 -21.68 8.25 -7.52
N LEU A 266 -22.56 8.44 -6.52
CA LEU A 266 -24.01 8.54 -6.76
C LEU A 266 -24.43 9.88 -7.36
N GLY A 267 -23.61 10.92 -7.22
CA GLY A 267 -23.89 12.26 -7.73
C GLY A 267 -23.04 13.31 -7.03
N GLU A 268 -23.44 14.57 -7.18
CA GLU A 268 -22.71 15.74 -6.68
C GLU A 268 -22.67 15.84 -5.15
N THR A 269 -23.55 15.11 -4.45
CA THR A 269 -23.58 15.01 -2.99
C THR A 269 -22.80 13.81 -2.44
N SER A 270 -22.02 13.14 -3.27
CA SER A 270 -21.17 12.01 -2.89
C SER A 270 -19.72 12.25 -3.28
N GLY A 271 -18.79 11.64 -2.56
CA GLY A 271 -17.37 11.77 -2.83
C GLY A 271 -16.55 10.73 -2.07
N THR A 272 -15.25 10.71 -2.30
CA THR A 272 -14.32 9.80 -1.62
C THR A 272 -12.96 10.47 -1.50
N GLY A 273 -12.21 10.12 -0.45
CA GLY A 273 -10.93 10.74 -0.20
C GLY A 273 -10.03 9.94 0.72
N VAL A 274 -8.78 10.38 0.74
CA VAL A 274 -7.70 9.85 1.57
C VAL A 274 -7.05 11.00 2.29
N GLY A 275 -6.61 10.79 3.52
CA GLY A 275 -6.00 11.86 4.28
C GLY A 275 -5.17 11.39 5.44
N PHE A 276 -4.44 12.34 6.00
CA PHE A 276 -3.58 12.18 7.15
C PHE A 276 -3.94 13.22 8.20
N THR A 277 -3.95 12.79 9.46
CA THR A 277 -4.18 13.66 10.63
C THR A 277 -3.11 14.76 10.79
N ARG A 278 -1.90 14.49 10.30
CA ARG A 278 -0.77 15.44 10.19
C ARG A 278 -0.08 15.26 8.84
N ASN A 279 0.72 16.22 8.40
CA ASN A 279 1.44 16.11 7.14
C ASN A 279 2.48 14.97 7.19
N PRO A 280 2.40 13.96 6.31
CA PRO A 280 3.30 12.80 6.34
C PRO A 280 4.73 13.11 5.84
N ALA A 281 4.94 14.25 5.19
CA ALA A 281 6.23 14.68 4.65
C ALA A 281 6.98 15.64 5.59
N THR A 282 6.26 16.56 6.23
CA THR A 282 6.86 17.59 7.12
C THR A 282 6.63 17.33 8.59
N GLY A 283 5.63 16.51 8.95
CA GLY A 283 5.22 16.25 10.33
C GLY A 283 4.41 17.37 10.97
N VAL A 284 4.16 18.48 10.26
CA VAL A 284 3.35 19.60 10.78
C VAL A 284 1.94 19.09 11.09
N LYS A 285 1.38 19.53 12.22
CA LYS A 285 0.00 19.26 12.61
C LYS A 285 -0.98 20.07 11.76
N GLU A 286 -1.13 19.65 10.52
CA GLU A 286 -2.10 20.17 9.56
C GLU A 286 -2.96 19.04 9.01
N PHE A 287 -4.22 19.35 8.72
CA PHE A 287 -5.13 18.39 8.13
C PHE A 287 -4.81 18.24 6.64
N TYR A 288 -4.15 17.14 6.30
CA TYR A 288 -3.56 16.92 5.00
C TYR A 288 -4.33 15.81 4.27
N GLY A 289 -4.59 15.97 2.97
CA GLY A 289 -5.27 14.93 2.21
C GLY A 289 -5.91 15.46 0.95
N GLU A 290 -6.55 14.54 0.23
CA GLU A 290 -7.16 14.80 -1.06
C GLU A 290 -8.49 14.05 -1.19
N PHE A 291 -9.40 14.60 -1.98
CA PHE A 291 -10.69 13.97 -2.28
C PHE A 291 -11.15 14.26 -3.70
N LEU A 292 -12.13 13.49 -4.14
CA LEU A 292 -12.86 13.68 -5.39
C LEU A 292 -14.36 13.59 -5.13
N MET A 293 -15.11 14.56 -5.64
CA MET A 293 -16.57 14.50 -5.71
C MET A 293 -17.01 13.62 -6.89
N ASN A 294 -18.11 12.90 -6.69
CA ASN A 294 -18.73 12.01 -7.66
C ASN A 294 -17.70 11.01 -8.25
N ALA A 295 -17.04 10.24 -7.37
CA ALA A 295 -15.92 9.36 -7.71
C ALA A 295 -15.86 8.13 -6.78
N GLN A 296 -15.14 7.07 -7.19
CA GLN A 296 -14.78 5.95 -6.31
C GLN A 296 -13.31 6.03 -5.90
N GLY A 297 -12.93 5.33 -4.83
CA GLY A 297 -11.56 5.37 -4.29
C GLY A 297 -10.49 4.99 -5.32
N GLU A 298 -10.83 4.14 -6.30
CA GLU A 298 -9.95 3.80 -7.42
C GLU A 298 -9.57 5.04 -8.24
N ASP A 299 -10.50 5.99 -8.46
CA ASP A 299 -10.24 7.18 -9.27
C ASP A 299 -9.28 8.16 -8.57
N VAL A 300 -9.25 8.16 -7.23
CA VAL A 300 -8.30 8.92 -6.41
C VAL A 300 -6.89 8.33 -6.55
N VAL A 301 -6.77 6.99 -6.53
CA VAL A 301 -5.48 6.30 -6.62
C VAL A 301 -4.93 6.27 -8.05
N ALA A 302 -5.80 6.13 -9.05
CA ALA A 302 -5.40 6.02 -10.45
C ALA A 302 -4.94 7.35 -11.07
N GLY A 303 -5.23 8.50 -10.44
CA GLY A 303 -4.80 9.81 -10.90
C GLY A 303 -5.41 10.25 -12.24
N ILE A 304 -6.48 9.59 -12.70
CA ILE A 304 -7.18 9.93 -13.96
C ILE A 304 -7.85 11.31 -13.84
N ARG A 305 -8.34 11.63 -12.65
CA ARG A 305 -8.86 12.96 -12.30
C ARG A 305 -7.92 13.58 -11.28
N THR A 306 -7.64 14.88 -11.42
CA THR A 306 -6.85 15.63 -10.44
C THR A 306 -7.62 15.73 -9.12
N PRO A 307 -7.12 15.12 -8.03
CA PRO A 307 -7.75 15.25 -6.72
C PRO A 307 -7.68 16.71 -6.22
N VAL A 308 -8.63 17.09 -5.38
CA VAL A 308 -8.64 18.41 -4.74
C VAL A 308 -8.21 18.29 -3.28
N HIS A 309 -7.52 19.30 -2.77
CA HIS A 309 -7.05 19.31 -1.38
C HIS A 309 -8.22 19.25 -0.39
N ILE A 310 -8.08 18.47 0.69
CA ILE A 310 -9.16 18.19 1.66
C ILE A 310 -9.76 19.43 2.32
N SER A 311 -9.03 20.55 2.37
CA SER A 311 -9.54 21.84 2.85
C SER A 311 -10.72 22.36 2.01
N GLU A 312 -10.77 22.03 0.72
CA GLU A 312 -11.85 22.47 -0.17
C GLU A 312 -13.19 21.81 0.20
N LEU A 313 -13.16 20.64 0.85
CA LEU A 313 -14.37 19.97 1.33
C LEU A 313 -15.15 20.86 2.31
N ARG A 314 -14.47 21.73 3.08
CA ARG A 314 -15.13 22.68 3.98
C ARG A 314 -16.04 23.66 3.23
N LYS A 315 -15.71 24.01 1.99
CA LYS A 315 -16.52 24.92 1.16
C LYS A 315 -17.72 24.21 0.54
N ILE A 316 -17.56 22.94 0.19
CA ILE A 316 -18.57 22.14 -0.52
C ILE A 316 -19.58 21.51 0.46
N MET A 317 -19.07 20.91 1.54
CA MET A 317 -19.85 20.19 2.56
C MET A 317 -19.28 20.46 3.97
N PRO A 318 -19.55 21.66 4.54
CA PRO A 318 -18.98 22.05 5.83
C PRO A 318 -19.30 21.07 6.96
N GLN A 319 -20.54 20.57 7.02
CA GLN A 319 -20.97 19.62 8.05
C GLN A 319 -20.17 18.30 8.01
N VAL A 320 -19.91 17.78 6.80
CA VAL A 320 -19.12 16.55 6.62
C VAL A 320 -17.65 16.79 6.95
N TYR A 321 -17.12 17.96 6.56
CA TYR A 321 -15.75 18.34 6.91
C TYR A 321 -15.56 18.43 8.44
N ASP A 322 -16.48 19.09 9.15
CA ASP A 322 -16.41 19.24 10.60
C ASP A 322 -16.53 17.87 11.30
N GLN A 323 -17.44 17.00 10.84
CA GLN A 323 -17.55 15.63 11.33
C GLN A 323 -16.27 14.83 11.08
N LEU A 324 -15.66 14.95 9.90
CA LEU A 324 -14.41 14.27 9.57
C LEU A 324 -13.25 14.79 10.44
N ARG A 325 -13.19 16.10 10.71
CA ARG A 325 -12.20 16.69 11.62
C ARG A 325 -12.35 16.18 13.05
N GLU A 326 -13.58 16.05 13.54
CA GLU A 326 -13.86 15.48 14.86
C GLU A 326 -13.41 14.01 14.93
N ILE A 327 -13.83 13.20 13.96
CA ILE A 327 -13.46 11.78 13.87
C ILE A 327 -11.94 11.60 13.81
N THR A 328 -11.26 12.35 12.96
CA THR A 328 -9.80 12.22 12.79
C THR A 328 -9.03 12.68 14.02
N THR A 329 -9.53 13.70 14.74
CA THR A 329 -8.98 14.09 16.05
C THR A 329 -9.18 12.98 17.09
N ARG A 330 -10.35 12.32 17.12
CA ARG A 330 -10.61 11.20 18.02
C ARG A 330 -9.74 9.99 17.69
N LEU A 331 -9.58 9.67 16.41
CA LEU A 331 -8.71 8.62 15.91
C LEU A 331 -7.27 8.82 16.38
N GLU A 332 -6.72 10.02 16.20
CA GLU A 332 -5.35 10.33 16.62
C GLU A 332 -5.17 10.16 18.14
N LYS A 333 -6.15 10.60 18.95
CA LYS A 333 -6.14 10.39 20.40
C LYS A 333 -6.23 8.92 20.80
N HIS A 334 -7.08 8.17 20.11
CA HIS A 334 -7.35 6.76 20.38
C HIS A 334 -6.15 5.87 20.07
N TYR A 335 -5.62 5.97 18.84
CA TYR A 335 -4.41 5.24 18.43
C TYR A 335 -3.13 5.85 18.98
N ARG A 336 -3.25 7.03 19.60
CA ARG A 336 -2.17 7.85 20.13
C ARG A 336 -1.13 8.22 19.07
N ASP A 337 -1.37 8.07 17.77
CA ASP A 337 -0.40 8.27 16.67
C ASP A 337 -1.08 8.88 15.44
N MET A 338 -0.29 9.48 14.54
CA MET A 338 -0.77 10.04 13.27
C MET A 338 -1.42 8.92 12.45
N GLN A 339 -2.67 9.14 12.08
CA GLN A 339 -3.46 8.24 11.26
C GLN A 339 -3.47 8.69 9.78
N ASP A 340 -3.34 7.69 8.90
CA ASP A 340 -3.76 7.67 7.50
C ASP A 340 -5.16 7.05 7.46
N PHE A 341 -6.13 7.75 6.86
CA PHE A 341 -7.52 7.37 6.82
C PHE A 341 -8.12 7.46 5.42
N GLU A 342 -9.06 6.54 5.14
CA GLU A 342 -9.86 6.50 3.91
C GLU A 342 -11.33 6.75 4.28
N PHE A 343 -12.02 7.61 3.50
CA PHE A 343 -13.42 7.93 3.74
C PHE A 343 -14.23 8.00 2.44
N THR A 344 -15.53 7.79 2.56
CA THR A 344 -16.51 8.00 1.50
C THR A 344 -17.70 8.77 2.03
N ILE A 345 -18.19 9.69 1.23
CA ILE A 345 -19.41 10.45 1.45
C ILE A 345 -20.45 9.90 0.48
N GLN A 346 -21.57 9.44 1.00
CA GLN A 346 -22.70 9.01 0.18
C GLN A 346 -23.91 9.87 0.53
N GLU A 347 -24.35 10.70 -0.42
CA GLU A 347 -25.52 11.57 -0.25
C GLU A 347 -25.45 12.41 1.03
N GLY A 348 -24.29 13.03 1.27
CA GLY A 348 -24.02 13.86 2.45
C GLY A 348 -23.71 13.08 3.74
N LYS A 349 -23.74 11.75 3.73
CA LYS A 349 -23.40 10.93 4.90
C LYS A 349 -21.95 10.42 4.83
N LEU A 350 -21.17 10.70 5.88
CA LEU A 350 -19.78 10.28 6.00
C LEU A 350 -19.66 8.82 6.46
N TYR A 351 -18.74 8.10 5.84
CA TYR A 351 -18.35 6.75 6.20
C TYR A 351 -16.82 6.62 6.25
N MET A 352 -16.30 5.98 7.30
CA MET A 352 -14.88 5.66 7.45
C MET A 352 -14.62 4.25 6.94
N LEU A 353 -13.74 4.10 5.96
CA LEU A 353 -13.47 2.83 5.30
C LEU A 353 -12.23 2.13 5.86
N GLN A 354 -11.25 2.90 6.30
CA GLN A 354 -9.99 2.38 6.82
C GLN A 354 -9.30 3.45 7.65
N THR A 355 -8.57 3.01 8.67
CA THR A 355 -7.54 3.81 9.34
C THR A 355 -6.33 2.93 9.61
N ARG A 356 -5.14 3.54 9.62
CA ARG A 356 -3.89 2.91 10.05
C ARG A 356 -2.90 3.97 10.47
N ASN A 357 -1.85 3.58 11.17
CA ASN A 357 -0.73 4.48 11.44
C ASN A 357 -0.14 4.96 10.10
N GLY A 358 -0.06 6.27 9.94
CA GLY A 358 0.38 6.91 8.70
C GLY A 358 1.87 6.68 8.47
N LYS A 359 2.22 6.16 7.29
CA LYS A 359 3.61 6.17 6.82
C LYS A 359 4.06 7.61 6.62
N ARG A 360 5.30 7.91 7.03
CA ARG A 360 5.82 9.28 7.08
C ARG A 360 7.34 9.30 6.89
N THR A 361 7.88 10.44 6.46
CA THR A 361 9.33 10.69 6.37
C THR A 361 9.97 10.68 7.75
N GLY A 362 11.29 10.60 7.84
CA GLY A 362 11.98 10.68 9.11
C GLY A 362 11.88 12.03 9.78
N LEU A 363 11.94 13.12 9.00
CA LEU A 363 11.64 14.46 9.50
C LEU A 363 10.25 14.52 10.14
N ALA A 364 9.25 13.97 9.44
CA ALA A 364 7.88 13.94 9.95
C ALA A 364 7.76 13.05 11.18
N ALA A 365 8.44 11.90 11.23
CA ALA A 365 8.39 10.99 12.37
C ALA A 365 8.89 11.66 13.66
N VAL A 366 10.06 12.31 13.60
CA VAL A 366 10.63 13.05 14.74
C VAL A 366 9.70 14.17 15.16
N LYS A 367 9.30 15.05 14.24
CA LYS A 367 8.43 16.19 14.55
C LYS A 367 7.10 15.77 15.18
N VAL A 368 6.46 14.74 14.63
CA VAL A 368 5.20 14.21 15.14
C VAL A 368 5.37 13.63 16.53
N ALA A 369 6.44 12.87 16.77
CA ALA A 369 6.73 12.30 18.09
C ALA A 369 6.96 13.39 19.14
N LEU A 370 7.70 14.45 18.81
CA LEU A 370 7.90 15.60 19.70
C LEU A 370 6.58 16.30 20.03
N GLN A 371 5.81 16.67 19.00
CA GLN A 371 4.53 17.36 19.19
C GLN A 371 3.54 16.52 20.00
N MET A 372 3.51 15.19 19.82
CA MET A 372 2.65 14.32 20.62
C MET A 372 3.05 14.25 22.10
N VAL A 373 4.33 14.38 22.42
CA VAL A 373 4.79 14.51 23.81
C VAL A 373 4.39 15.87 24.39
N GLU A 374 4.57 16.96 23.64
CA GLU A 374 4.15 18.31 24.04
C GLU A 374 2.65 18.40 24.28
N GLU A 375 1.85 17.70 23.47
CA GLU A 375 0.41 17.58 23.62
C GLU A 375 -0.02 16.65 24.78
N GLY A 376 0.93 15.98 25.45
CA GLY A 376 0.65 15.00 26.49
C GLY A 376 -0.01 13.72 25.98
N LEU A 377 0.01 13.48 24.66
CA LEU A 377 -0.61 12.31 24.04
C LEU A 377 0.24 11.06 24.22
N ILE A 378 1.57 11.19 24.29
CA ILE A 378 2.50 10.07 24.52
C ILE A 378 3.61 10.46 25.48
N THR A 379 4.27 9.46 26.09
CA THR A 379 5.47 9.66 26.89
C THR A 379 6.71 9.82 26.02
N LYS A 380 7.80 10.35 26.59
CA LYS A 380 9.11 10.42 25.92
C LYS A 380 9.62 9.03 25.52
N GLU A 381 9.36 8.02 26.34
CA GLU A 381 9.72 6.63 26.05
C GLU A 381 8.94 6.10 24.84
N GLU A 382 7.62 6.31 24.81
CA GLU A 382 6.78 5.94 23.67
C GLU A 382 7.24 6.65 22.38
N ALA A 383 7.63 7.93 22.47
CA ALA A 383 8.11 8.71 21.34
C ALA A 383 9.37 8.12 20.69
N ILE A 384 10.32 7.64 21.49
CA ILE A 384 11.57 7.01 20.99
C ILE A 384 11.25 5.77 20.17
N PHE A 385 10.37 4.88 20.65
CA PHE A 385 10.04 3.63 19.98
C PHE A 385 9.12 3.78 18.76
N ARG A 386 8.63 5.00 18.49
CA ARG A 386 7.79 5.29 17.31
C ARG A 386 8.56 5.83 16.12
N VAL A 387 9.80 6.24 16.33
CA VAL A 387 10.70 6.65 15.26
C VAL A 387 11.57 5.45 14.93
N GLU A 388 11.41 4.94 13.71
CA GLU A 388 12.22 3.80 13.26
C GLU A 388 13.69 4.25 13.09
N PRO A 389 14.69 3.43 13.45
CA PRO A 389 16.10 3.84 13.36
C PRO A 389 16.52 4.30 11.95
N ASN A 390 15.97 3.68 10.91
CA ASN A 390 16.26 4.04 9.52
C ASN A 390 15.69 5.41 9.11
N GLN A 391 14.66 5.90 9.80
CA GLN A 391 14.09 7.21 9.56
C GLN A 391 15.03 8.33 10.00
N LEU A 392 15.92 8.09 10.96
CA LEU A 392 16.89 9.08 11.42
C LEU A 392 17.92 9.46 10.35
N TYR A 393 18.15 8.58 9.36
CA TYR A 393 19.05 8.90 8.25
C TYR A 393 18.61 10.15 7.48
N ASP A 394 17.31 10.49 7.44
CA ASP A 394 16.83 11.70 6.78
C ASP A 394 17.46 13.00 7.31
N PHE A 395 18.02 12.98 8.52
CA PHE A 395 18.76 14.09 9.12
C PHE A 395 20.27 14.01 8.87
N LEU A 396 20.80 12.81 8.67
CA LEU A 396 22.24 12.53 8.67
C LEU A 396 22.87 12.52 7.28
N VAL A 397 22.06 12.31 6.24
CA VAL A 397 22.53 12.26 4.84
C VAL A 397 21.80 13.29 3.96
N PRO A 398 22.42 13.74 2.85
CA PRO A 398 21.74 14.57 1.86
C PRO A 398 20.47 13.90 1.34
N ARG A 399 19.46 14.68 0.96
CA ARG A 399 18.21 14.18 0.36
C ARG A 399 17.97 14.82 -0.99
N LEU A 400 17.24 14.14 -1.88
CA LEU A 400 16.86 14.73 -3.17
C LEU A 400 15.81 15.81 -2.94
N ASP A 401 15.99 16.95 -3.62
CA ASP A 401 14.95 17.97 -3.73
C ASP A 401 14.03 17.60 -4.89
N GLU A 402 12.97 16.83 -4.62
CA GLU A 402 12.01 16.42 -5.64
C GLU A 402 11.22 17.60 -6.25
N LYS A 403 11.32 18.82 -5.70
CA LYS A 403 10.70 20.03 -6.29
C LYS A 403 11.60 20.69 -7.35
N SER A 404 12.89 20.38 -7.35
CA SER A 404 13.87 20.99 -8.26
C SER A 404 13.74 20.52 -9.70
N GLY A 405 13.08 19.39 -9.95
CA GLY A 405 12.98 18.79 -11.28
C GLY A 405 11.98 17.66 -11.36
N LYS A 406 11.77 17.13 -12.56
CA LYS A 406 10.85 16.03 -12.81
C LYS A 406 11.45 14.71 -12.33
N VAL A 407 10.75 14.01 -11.44
CA VAL A 407 11.17 12.68 -10.96
C VAL A 407 10.75 11.61 -11.97
N GLU A 408 11.69 11.20 -12.84
CA GLU A 408 11.53 10.05 -13.73
C GLU A 408 12.40 8.88 -13.23
N VAL A 409 11.78 7.91 -12.55
CA VAL A 409 12.49 6.74 -12.01
C VAL A 409 12.86 5.77 -13.14
N LEU A 410 14.16 5.60 -13.37
CA LEU A 410 14.73 4.72 -14.38
C LEU A 410 14.71 3.26 -13.91
N ALA A 411 15.16 3.01 -12.68
CA ALA A 411 15.23 1.69 -12.07
C ALA A 411 15.13 1.81 -10.54
N THR A 412 14.91 0.68 -9.88
CA THR A 412 14.99 0.57 -8.42
C THR A 412 15.92 -0.59 -8.07
N GLY A 413 16.99 -0.30 -7.34
CA GLY A 413 17.90 -1.28 -6.77
C GLY A 413 17.69 -1.45 -5.27
N LEU A 414 18.64 -2.13 -4.63
CA LEU A 414 18.69 -2.31 -3.19
C LEU A 414 19.27 -1.03 -2.53
N PRO A 415 18.63 -0.52 -1.46
CA PRO A 415 19.10 0.65 -0.71
C PRO A 415 20.32 0.28 0.15
N ALA A 416 21.49 0.18 -0.48
CA ALA A 416 22.70 -0.38 0.12
C ALA A 416 23.36 0.55 1.14
N SER A 417 23.34 1.86 0.89
CA SER A 417 23.82 2.88 1.81
C SER A 417 23.01 4.16 1.62
N PRO A 418 22.47 4.77 2.68
CA PRO A 418 21.48 5.85 2.60
C PRO A 418 22.06 7.15 2.04
N GLY A 419 21.17 8.02 1.55
CA GLY A 419 21.49 9.38 1.10
C GLY A 419 21.07 9.65 -0.34
N ALA A 420 21.28 10.89 -0.78
CA ALA A 420 21.06 11.32 -2.14
C ALA A 420 22.39 11.62 -2.83
N ALA A 421 22.55 11.13 -4.05
CA ALA A 421 23.68 11.47 -4.91
C ALA A 421 23.17 12.00 -6.25
N VAL A 422 23.69 13.16 -6.66
CA VAL A 422 23.44 13.78 -7.97
C VAL A 422 24.75 14.19 -8.60
N GLY A 423 25.09 13.58 -9.73
CA GLY A 423 26.40 13.77 -10.35
C GLY A 423 26.48 13.22 -11.76
N GLN A 424 27.62 13.44 -12.39
CA GLN A 424 27.93 12.94 -13.72
C GLN A 424 28.39 11.48 -13.66
N ILE A 425 27.88 10.68 -14.59
CA ILE A 425 28.21 9.25 -14.67
C ILE A 425 29.67 9.06 -15.08
N VAL A 426 30.36 8.18 -14.36
CA VAL A 426 31.67 7.61 -14.71
C VAL A 426 31.64 6.08 -14.54
N PHE A 427 32.36 5.37 -15.39
CA PHE A 427 32.32 3.89 -15.45
C PHE A 427 33.56 3.19 -14.88
N THR A 428 34.59 3.96 -14.51
CA THR A 428 35.84 3.45 -13.92
C THR A 428 36.29 4.31 -12.75
N ALA A 429 36.99 3.69 -11.80
CA ALA A 429 37.51 4.38 -10.63
C ALA A 429 38.53 5.49 -10.98
N ASP A 430 39.38 5.25 -11.98
CA ASP A 430 40.37 6.23 -12.44
C ASP A 430 39.72 7.49 -13.04
N GLU A 431 38.65 7.32 -13.84
CA GLU A 431 37.91 8.46 -14.38
C GLU A 431 37.15 9.20 -13.29
N ALA A 432 36.68 8.51 -12.24
CA ALA A 432 36.10 9.17 -11.07
C ALA A 432 37.10 10.11 -10.40
N VAL A 433 38.35 9.68 -10.17
CA VAL A 433 39.42 10.52 -9.60
C VAL A 433 39.76 11.68 -10.52
N LYS A 434 39.93 11.40 -11.81
CA LYS A 434 40.27 12.41 -12.81
C LYS A 434 39.19 13.49 -12.93
N LYS A 435 37.91 13.09 -13.00
CA LYS A 435 36.79 14.04 -13.17
C LYS A 435 36.44 14.79 -11.90
N ALA A 436 36.46 14.14 -10.73
CA ALA A 436 36.25 14.82 -9.46
C ALA A 436 37.27 15.96 -9.28
N GLY A 437 38.51 15.73 -9.74
CA GLY A 437 39.61 16.69 -9.65
C GLY A 437 40.11 16.86 -8.21
N HIS A 438 41.24 17.57 -8.04
CA HIS A 438 41.86 17.77 -6.73
C HIS A 438 40.94 18.49 -5.73
N ASP A 439 40.11 19.42 -6.20
CA ASP A 439 39.17 20.17 -5.37
C ASP A 439 37.85 19.42 -5.10
N ARG A 440 37.62 18.24 -5.73
CA ARG A 440 36.38 17.45 -5.65
C ARG A 440 35.10 18.24 -5.95
N LYS A 441 35.18 19.30 -6.77
CA LYS A 441 34.05 20.20 -7.09
C LYS A 441 33.09 19.62 -8.12
N ASN A 442 33.54 18.67 -8.94
CA ASN A 442 32.69 18.03 -9.93
C ASN A 442 32.05 16.78 -9.28
N PRO A 443 30.73 16.78 -9.04
CA PRO A 443 30.07 15.63 -8.46
C PRO A 443 30.03 14.49 -9.49
N VAL A 444 30.62 13.35 -9.15
CA VAL A 444 30.66 12.16 -10.02
C VAL A 444 29.98 10.97 -9.35
N ILE A 445 29.28 10.18 -10.16
CA ILE A 445 28.64 8.94 -9.75
C ILE A 445 29.37 7.78 -10.43
N LEU A 446 29.92 6.88 -9.61
CA LEU A 446 30.57 5.68 -10.11
C LEU A 446 29.53 4.60 -10.41
N VAL A 447 29.34 4.30 -11.70
CA VAL A 447 28.44 3.26 -12.19
C VAL A 447 29.25 2.04 -12.61
N ARG A 448 28.98 0.88 -12.00
CA ARG A 448 29.72 -0.36 -12.26
C ARG A 448 28.77 -1.54 -12.43
N ALA A 449 29.21 -2.60 -13.11
CA ALA A 449 28.45 -3.85 -13.05
C ALA A 449 28.44 -4.37 -11.59
N GLU A 450 29.63 -4.41 -11.00
CA GLU A 450 29.96 -4.70 -9.60
C GLU A 450 31.28 -3.98 -9.25
N THR A 451 31.52 -3.66 -7.98
CA THR A 451 32.81 -3.05 -7.55
C THR A 451 33.76 -4.10 -7.00
N THR A 452 35.07 -3.88 -7.14
CA THR A 452 36.12 -4.68 -6.51
C THR A 452 36.98 -3.82 -5.56
N PRO A 453 37.87 -4.42 -4.74
CA PRO A 453 38.80 -3.65 -3.90
C PRO A 453 39.69 -2.66 -4.66
N GLU A 454 39.95 -2.92 -5.94
CA GLU A 454 40.70 -2.02 -6.82
C GLU A 454 39.95 -0.73 -7.14
N ASP A 455 38.63 -0.68 -6.95
CA ASP A 455 37.81 0.52 -7.23
C ASP A 455 37.83 1.56 -6.09
N ILE A 456 38.52 1.29 -4.97
CA ILE A 456 38.39 2.03 -3.71
C ILE A 456 38.72 3.53 -3.84
N HIS A 457 39.74 3.88 -4.63
CA HIS A 457 40.14 5.28 -4.86
C HIS A 457 39.06 6.07 -5.60
N GLY A 458 38.39 5.43 -6.57
CA GLY A 458 37.26 6.01 -7.28
C GLY A 458 36.02 6.14 -6.40
N MET A 459 35.75 5.12 -5.58
CA MET A 459 34.65 5.16 -4.60
C MET A 459 34.84 6.28 -3.57
N GLU A 460 36.09 6.56 -3.16
CA GLU A 460 36.43 7.60 -2.19
C GLU A 460 36.23 9.03 -2.71
N VAL A 461 36.26 9.25 -4.03
CA VAL A 461 36.00 10.56 -4.64
C VAL A 461 34.57 10.72 -5.15
N ALA A 462 33.91 9.62 -5.54
CA ALA A 462 32.54 9.67 -6.07
C ALA A 462 31.53 10.06 -4.99
N ILE A 463 30.54 10.90 -5.31
CA ILE A 463 29.52 11.29 -4.34
C ILE A 463 28.51 10.16 -4.07
N GLY A 464 28.47 9.16 -4.94
CA GLY A 464 27.68 7.95 -4.77
C GLY A 464 28.07 6.86 -5.76
N ILE A 465 27.70 5.63 -5.41
CA ILE A 465 27.99 4.42 -6.17
C ILE A 465 26.68 3.76 -6.61
N LEU A 466 26.61 3.36 -7.88
CA LEU A 466 25.49 2.61 -8.44
C LEU A 466 26.01 1.31 -9.06
N THR A 467 25.46 0.16 -8.66
CA THR A 467 25.80 -1.12 -9.29
C THR A 467 24.59 -1.83 -9.89
N SER A 468 24.77 -2.46 -11.05
CA SER A 468 23.72 -3.31 -11.65
C SER A 468 23.56 -4.65 -10.95
N ARG A 469 24.62 -5.16 -10.31
CA ARG A 469 24.68 -6.43 -9.60
C ARG A 469 25.18 -6.22 -8.18
N GLY A 470 24.97 -7.22 -7.34
CA GLY A 470 25.40 -7.22 -5.93
C GLY A 470 24.24 -6.99 -4.96
N GLY A 471 24.30 -7.69 -3.83
CA GLY A 471 23.31 -7.59 -2.76
C GLY A 471 23.68 -6.57 -1.68
N MET A 472 22.90 -6.56 -0.60
CA MET A 472 23.15 -5.78 0.61
C MET A 472 24.46 -6.15 1.33
N THR A 473 25.16 -7.21 0.94
CA THR A 473 26.48 -7.61 1.49
C THR A 473 27.57 -7.58 0.43
N SER A 474 27.29 -7.00 -0.74
CA SER A 474 28.29 -6.84 -1.80
C SER A 474 29.39 -5.87 -1.38
N HIS A 475 30.53 -5.96 -2.06
CA HIS A 475 31.67 -5.07 -1.85
C HIS A 475 31.24 -3.59 -1.84
N ALA A 476 30.46 -3.16 -2.85
CA ALA A 476 29.92 -1.81 -2.95
C ALA A 476 29.12 -1.45 -1.69
N ALA A 477 28.19 -2.32 -1.28
CA ALA A 477 27.29 -2.06 -0.17
C ALA A 477 27.99 -2.00 1.19
N VAL A 478 29.08 -2.74 1.38
CA VAL A 478 29.84 -2.76 2.65
C VAL A 478 30.76 -1.55 2.74
N VAL A 479 31.54 -1.31 1.68
CA VAL A 479 32.54 -0.22 1.65
C VAL A 479 31.86 1.15 1.71
N THR A 480 30.80 1.36 0.94
CA THR A 480 30.09 2.66 0.91
C THR A 480 29.41 3.00 2.23
N ARG A 481 28.93 2.00 2.99
CA ARG A 481 28.42 2.21 4.35
C ARG A 481 29.52 2.67 5.30
N GLY A 482 30.70 2.05 5.24
CA GLY A 482 31.86 2.50 6.01
C GLY A 482 32.28 3.94 5.66
N MET A 483 32.19 4.30 4.38
CA MET A 483 32.52 5.65 3.88
C MET A 483 31.40 6.69 4.09
N GLY A 484 30.21 6.30 4.53
CA GLY A 484 29.05 7.20 4.64
C GLY A 484 28.55 7.76 3.30
N LYS A 485 28.74 7.01 2.20
CA LYS A 485 28.36 7.44 0.84
C LYS A 485 27.10 6.78 0.37
N CYS A 486 26.30 7.51 -0.41
CA CYS A 486 25.08 7.00 -1.02
C CYS A 486 25.39 5.83 -1.95
N CYS A 487 24.66 4.72 -1.81
CA CYS A 487 24.84 3.54 -2.65
C CYS A 487 23.50 2.87 -2.97
N VAL A 488 23.28 2.60 -4.26
CA VAL A 488 22.23 1.70 -4.73
C VAL A 488 22.91 0.50 -5.37
N ALA A 489 22.68 -0.68 -4.82
CA ALA A 489 23.30 -1.92 -5.30
C ALA A 489 22.27 -2.79 -6.02
N GLY A 490 22.71 -3.57 -7.01
CA GLY A 490 21.85 -4.58 -7.64
C GLY A 490 20.63 -3.99 -8.37
N ALA A 491 20.78 -2.84 -9.01
CA ALA A 491 19.75 -2.27 -9.89
C ALA A 491 19.68 -3.09 -11.20
N GLY A 492 19.06 -4.29 -11.14
CA GLY A 492 19.12 -5.28 -12.21
C GLY A 492 18.50 -4.86 -13.54
N ASP A 493 17.62 -3.85 -13.54
CA ASP A 493 17.06 -3.25 -14.76
C ASP A 493 18.09 -2.43 -15.55
N ILE A 494 19.22 -2.11 -14.93
CA ILE A 494 20.32 -1.35 -15.52
C ILE A 494 21.35 -2.32 -16.08
N HIS A 495 21.67 -2.18 -17.37
CA HIS A 495 22.78 -2.89 -17.99
C HIS A 495 23.96 -1.94 -18.22
N VAL A 496 25.12 -2.28 -17.65
CA VAL A 496 26.34 -1.46 -17.73
C VAL A 496 27.32 -2.10 -18.71
N ASP A 497 27.71 -1.36 -19.76
CA ASP A 497 28.80 -1.72 -20.68
C ASP A 497 30.01 -0.82 -20.39
N GLU A 498 30.90 -1.30 -19.54
CA GLU A 498 32.10 -0.56 -19.10
C GLU A 498 33.09 -0.31 -20.24
N LYS A 499 33.11 -1.18 -21.27
CA LYS A 499 34.01 -1.02 -22.42
C LYS A 499 33.54 0.11 -23.33
N LYS A 500 32.22 0.23 -23.53
CA LYS A 500 31.62 1.33 -24.29
C LYS A 500 31.41 2.59 -23.47
N ARG A 501 31.52 2.51 -22.14
CA ARG A 501 31.21 3.60 -21.19
C ARG A 501 29.76 4.06 -21.36
N GLU A 502 28.85 3.07 -21.38
CA GLU A 502 27.41 3.27 -21.57
C GLU A 502 26.59 2.49 -20.53
N MET A 503 25.46 3.08 -20.13
CA MET A 503 24.45 2.48 -19.27
C MET A 503 23.12 2.43 -20.01
N HIS A 504 22.49 1.26 -20.05
CA HIS A 504 21.21 1.04 -20.73
C HIS A 504 20.10 0.73 -19.72
N VAL A 505 18.98 1.44 -19.81
CA VAL A 505 17.81 1.22 -18.94
C VAL A 505 16.55 1.70 -19.65
N LYS A 506 15.48 0.87 -19.64
CA LYS A 506 14.18 1.18 -20.29
C LYS A 506 14.28 1.67 -21.74
N GLY A 507 15.22 1.13 -22.52
CA GLY A 507 15.46 1.53 -23.92
C GLY A 507 16.19 2.88 -24.10
N GLN A 508 16.60 3.53 -23.01
CA GLN A 508 17.42 4.73 -23.02
C GLN A 508 18.91 4.37 -22.83
N VAL A 509 19.80 5.20 -23.39
CA VAL A 509 21.26 5.05 -23.26
C VAL A 509 21.81 6.29 -22.58
N PHE A 510 22.56 6.09 -21.51
CA PHE A 510 23.27 7.13 -20.76
C PHE A 510 24.77 6.92 -20.93
N LYS A 511 25.48 7.99 -21.24
CA LYS A 511 26.91 8.00 -21.53
C LYS A 511 27.68 8.62 -20.37
N GLU A 512 29.00 8.45 -20.43
CA GLU A 512 29.89 9.08 -19.49
C GLU A 512 29.75 10.61 -19.54
N GLY A 513 29.58 11.25 -18.37
CA GLY A 513 29.31 12.69 -18.27
C GLY A 513 27.83 13.07 -18.20
N ASP A 514 26.91 12.16 -18.54
CA ASP A 514 25.47 12.42 -18.36
C ASP A 514 25.13 12.53 -16.88
N TRP A 515 24.14 13.36 -16.57
CA TRP A 515 23.68 13.57 -15.20
C TRP A 515 22.71 12.48 -14.75
N LEU A 516 22.92 12.01 -13.53
CA LEU A 516 22.09 11.03 -12.86
C LEU A 516 21.85 11.44 -11.42
N SER A 517 20.65 11.13 -10.91
CA SER A 517 20.29 11.30 -9.51
C SER A 517 19.88 9.96 -8.94
N PHE A 518 20.22 9.65 -7.70
CA PHE A 518 19.66 8.46 -7.04
C PHE A 518 19.61 8.63 -5.53
N ASP A 519 18.74 7.82 -4.93
CA ASP A 519 18.43 7.82 -3.51
C ASP A 519 18.74 6.45 -2.92
N GLY A 520 19.84 6.37 -2.18
CA GLY A 520 20.32 5.17 -1.51
C GLY A 520 19.49 4.75 -0.30
N THR A 521 18.54 5.58 0.15
CA THR A 521 17.57 5.23 1.20
C THR A 521 16.38 4.45 0.61
N THR A 522 15.91 4.83 -0.58
CA THR A 522 14.78 4.18 -1.25
C THR A 522 15.18 3.18 -2.35
N GLY A 523 16.43 3.23 -2.81
CA GLY A 523 16.92 2.41 -3.91
C GLY A 523 16.60 2.98 -5.30
N ARG A 524 15.94 4.14 -5.40
CA ARG A 524 15.47 4.72 -6.67
C ARG A 524 16.63 5.36 -7.45
N VAL A 525 16.71 5.05 -8.74
CA VAL A 525 17.60 5.71 -9.71
C VAL A 525 16.75 6.59 -10.62
N ILE A 526 17.10 7.87 -10.73
CA ILE A 526 16.30 8.93 -11.33
C ILE A 526 17.09 9.61 -12.44
N LYS A 527 16.40 9.87 -13.55
CA LYS A 527 16.97 10.54 -14.72
C LYS A 527 17.32 12.00 -14.42
N GLY A 528 18.50 12.42 -14.85
CA GLY A 528 18.91 13.83 -14.88
C GLY A 528 19.45 14.35 -13.55
N GLU A 529 19.60 15.67 -13.51
CA GLU A 529 20.14 16.41 -12.37
C GLU A 529 18.98 16.96 -11.52
N LEU A 530 18.84 16.45 -10.30
CA LEU A 530 17.99 17.04 -9.28
C LEU A 530 18.84 17.86 -8.30
N GLY A 531 18.23 18.81 -7.61
CA GLY A 531 18.82 19.45 -6.44
C GLY A 531 18.97 18.46 -5.28
N THR A 532 19.83 18.82 -4.31
CA THR A 532 19.92 18.13 -3.03
C THR A 532 19.67 19.09 -1.88
N LEU A 533 19.05 18.59 -0.82
CA LEU A 533 18.91 19.26 0.45
C LEU A 533 20.03 18.75 1.38
N PRO A 534 20.79 19.64 2.02
CA PRO A 534 21.87 19.24 2.90
C PRO A 534 21.33 18.50 4.14
N PRO A 535 22.13 17.60 4.73
CA PRO A 535 21.81 17.00 6.02
C PRO A 535 21.76 18.09 7.10
N LYS A 536 20.98 17.81 8.15
CA LYS A 536 20.83 18.67 9.33
C LYS A 536 20.99 17.81 10.58
N ALA A 537 22.20 17.30 10.78
CA ALA A 537 22.51 16.46 11.94
C ALA A 537 22.42 17.25 13.26
N ASP A 538 22.52 18.58 13.18
CA ASP A 538 22.35 19.55 14.27
C ASP A 538 20.91 20.05 14.41
N ASP A 539 19.94 19.41 13.74
CA ASP A 539 18.54 19.80 13.84
C ASP A 539 18.07 19.74 15.31
N PRO A 540 17.52 20.84 15.87
CA PRO A 540 17.10 20.87 17.26
C PRO A 540 16.06 19.79 17.61
N GLU A 541 15.18 19.44 16.68
CA GLU A 541 14.17 18.41 16.89
C GLU A 541 14.82 17.02 17.02
N LEU A 542 15.85 16.73 16.21
CA LEU A 542 16.62 15.49 16.32
C LEU A 542 17.38 15.43 17.65
N LEU A 543 18.09 16.50 18.01
CA LEU A 543 18.87 16.56 19.24
C LEU A 543 18.00 16.39 20.49
N GLN A 544 16.79 16.96 20.47
CA GLN A 544 15.82 16.78 21.54
C GLN A 544 15.38 15.32 21.69
N LEU A 545 15.06 14.64 20.58
CA LEU A 545 14.71 13.22 20.60
C LEU A 545 15.88 12.34 21.09
N MET A 546 17.09 12.61 20.61
CA MET A 546 18.30 11.89 21.06
C MET A 546 18.57 12.12 22.55
N GLY A 547 18.36 13.35 23.04
CA GLY A 547 18.44 13.68 24.46
C GLY A 547 17.41 12.91 25.31
N TRP A 548 16.26 12.56 24.75
CA TRP A 548 15.30 11.68 25.44
C TRP A 548 15.76 10.22 25.46
N ALA A 549 16.48 9.76 24.43
CA ALA A 549 16.97 8.38 24.37
C ALA A 549 18.14 8.10 25.32
N GLU A 550 18.96 9.12 25.59
CA GLU A 550 20.20 9.00 26.38
C GLU A 550 20.01 8.34 27.77
N PRO A 551 18.99 8.68 28.59
CA PRO A 551 18.78 8.04 29.88
C PRO A 551 18.32 6.57 29.79
N PHE A 552 17.73 6.16 28.66
CA PHE A 552 17.23 4.79 28.47
C PHE A 552 18.28 3.86 27.85
N ARG A 553 19.36 4.39 27.27
CA ARG A 553 20.38 3.56 26.65
C ARG A 553 21.18 2.81 27.71
N LYS A 554 21.28 1.48 27.54
CA LYS A 554 22.17 0.63 28.34
C LYS A 554 23.55 0.48 27.69
N LEU A 555 23.56 0.41 26.36
CA LEU A 555 24.79 0.30 25.58
C LEU A 555 25.46 1.68 25.47
N ARG A 556 26.80 1.67 25.46
CA ARG A 556 27.58 2.82 25.02
C ARG A 556 27.74 2.74 23.51
N VAL A 557 27.61 3.88 22.84
CA VAL A 557 27.88 4.01 21.40
C VAL A 557 29.27 4.64 21.27
N ARG A 558 30.15 3.99 20.52
CA ARG A 558 31.48 4.51 20.16
C ARG A 558 31.55 4.57 18.63
N ALA A 559 32.42 5.43 18.10
CA ALA A 559 32.72 5.45 16.67
C ALA A 559 33.84 4.46 16.36
N ASN A 560 33.73 3.79 15.20
CA ASN A 560 34.87 3.16 14.55
C ASN A 560 35.48 4.25 13.66
N ALA A 561 36.64 4.77 14.05
CA ALA A 561 37.32 5.85 13.35
C ALA A 561 38.79 5.47 13.15
N ASP A 562 39.23 5.50 11.90
CA ASP A 562 40.57 5.06 11.51
C ASP A 562 41.54 6.25 11.33
N ILE A 563 41.02 7.46 11.08
CA ILE A 563 41.81 8.70 10.94
C ILE A 563 41.20 9.86 11.75
N PRO A 564 41.97 10.89 12.16
CA PRO A 564 41.49 11.99 13.02
C PRO A 564 40.32 12.83 12.48
N ARG A 565 40.05 12.75 11.18
CA ARG A 565 38.93 13.45 10.54
C ARG A 565 37.60 12.72 10.79
N ASP A 566 37.64 11.40 10.87
CA ASP A 566 36.48 10.52 11.09
C ASP A 566 36.11 10.52 12.58
#